data_AF-A0A1D2RVP4-F1
#
_entry.id   AF-A0A1D2RVP4-F1
#
_cell.length_a   1.000
_cell.length_b   1.000
_cell.length_c   1.000
_cell.angle_alpha   90.00
_cell.angle_beta   90.00
_cell.angle_gamma   90.00
#
_symmetry.space_group_name_H-M   'P 1'
#
loop_
_entity.id
_entity.type
_entity.pdbx_description
1 polymer ?
#
loop_
_entity_poly.entity_id
_entity_poly.type
_entity_poly.pdbx_seq_one_letter_code
_entity_poly.pdbx_strand_id
1 'polypeptide(L)'
;MIEPTVYPSVDADGRFILSPGRWYGWQMLPGYTTGFSPYFSPIRIERVVPKKTGAGWLDIAFYNAFYAQGVQDFHISARILIRGENYLVCAIEGANSTQRTAVISSLSMDWLRDHCREFLEKISHREMEGLAKSEMDYFLNMAIFGSLRPTQASA
;
A
#
# COMPACT_ATOMS: atom_id res chain seq x y z
N MET A 1 24.63 4.38 -13.64
CA MET A 1 23.41 4.53 -12.84
C MET A 1 23.00 3.14 -12.41
N ILE A 2 22.95 2.87 -11.11
CA ILE A 2 22.42 1.62 -10.57
C ILE A 2 20.93 1.87 -10.38
N GLU A 3 20.07 1.17 -11.11
CA GLU A 3 18.63 1.22 -10.85
C GLU A 3 18.39 0.74 -9.41
N PRO A 4 17.64 1.48 -8.58
CA PRO A 4 17.30 1.00 -7.25
C PRO A 4 16.38 -0.22 -7.42
N THR A 5 16.93 -1.41 -7.21
CA THR A 5 16.19 -2.67 -7.33
C THR A 5 15.11 -2.74 -6.25
N VAL A 6 13.88 -2.38 -6.61
CA VAL A 6 12.70 -2.58 -5.75
C VAL A 6 12.37 -4.06 -5.79
N TYR A 7 12.71 -4.82 -4.75
CA TYR A 7 12.32 -6.24 -4.67
C TYR A 7 10.86 -6.36 -4.23
N PRO A 8 9.90 -6.72 -5.11
CA PRO A 8 8.53 -6.99 -4.68
C PRO A 8 8.51 -8.07 -3.60
N SER A 9 7.51 -8.02 -2.71
CA SER A 9 7.27 -9.20 -1.88
C SER A 9 6.69 -10.24 -2.82
N VAL A 10 7.28 -11.43 -2.87
CA VAL A 10 6.82 -12.50 -3.76
C VAL A 10 6.54 -13.79 -2.98
N ASP A 11 5.61 -14.61 -3.48
CA ASP A 11 5.41 -15.98 -2.98
C ASP A 11 6.50 -16.94 -3.50
N ALA A 12 6.40 -18.22 -3.13
CA ALA A 12 7.35 -19.25 -3.57
C ALA A 12 7.43 -19.41 -5.10
N ASP A 13 6.39 -18.99 -5.82
CA ASP A 13 6.32 -19.05 -7.28
C ASP A 13 6.78 -17.73 -7.93
N GLY A 14 7.33 -16.79 -7.15
CA GLY A 14 7.78 -15.48 -7.65
C GLY A 14 6.65 -14.49 -7.91
N ARG A 15 5.43 -14.73 -7.45
CA ARG A 15 4.28 -13.86 -7.73
C ARG A 15 4.14 -12.79 -6.65
N PHE A 16 3.84 -11.56 -7.04
CA PHE A 16 3.63 -10.43 -6.13
C PHE A 16 2.64 -10.75 -5.01
N ILE A 17 3.01 -10.51 -3.74
CA ILE A 17 2.16 -10.68 -2.56
C ILE A 17 2.14 -9.42 -1.69
N LEU A 18 1.13 -9.35 -0.82
CA LEU A 18 1.08 -8.40 0.27
C LEU A 18 1.63 -9.06 1.53
N SER A 19 2.54 -8.37 2.21
CA SER A 19 3.20 -8.85 3.42
C SER A 19 2.97 -7.89 4.58
N PRO A 20 2.56 -8.40 5.76
CA PRO A 20 2.49 -7.59 6.98
C PRO A 20 3.78 -6.84 7.28
N GLY A 21 3.65 -5.62 7.79
CA GLY A 21 4.75 -4.73 8.16
C GLY A 21 5.34 -3.91 7.01
N ARG A 22 4.90 -4.15 5.77
CA ARG A 22 5.46 -3.51 4.58
C ARG A 22 4.55 -2.43 4.02
N TRP A 23 5.17 -1.45 3.38
CA TRP A 23 4.51 -0.34 2.69
C TRP A 23 4.25 -0.64 1.21
N TYR A 24 3.11 -0.17 0.72
CA TYR A 24 2.64 -0.33 -0.65
C TYR A 24 1.99 0.97 -1.12
N GLY A 25 2.00 1.19 -2.43
CA GLY A 25 1.22 2.25 -3.05
C GLY A 25 -0.24 1.83 -3.15
N TRP A 26 -1.14 2.64 -2.61
CA TRP A 26 -2.59 2.46 -2.75
C TRP A 26 -3.14 3.50 -3.71
N GLN A 27 -3.81 3.03 -4.76
CA GLN A 27 -4.64 3.84 -5.65
C GLN A 27 -6.07 3.31 -5.60
N MET A 28 -7.06 4.17 -5.36
CA MET A 28 -8.47 3.78 -5.27
C MET A 28 -9.33 4.57 -6.24
N LEU A 29 -10.28 3.87 -6.89
CA LEU A 29 -11.20 4.38 -7.89
C LEU A 29 -12.66 3.97 -7.55
N PRO A 30 -13.62 4.90 -7.60
CA PRO A 30 -13.39 6.35 -7.51
C PRO A 30 -12.71 6.71 -6.18
N GLY A 31 -12.00 7.84 -6.17
CA GLY A 31 -11.49 8.45 -4.95
C GLY A 31 -12.61 9.07 -4.10
N TYR A 32 -12.23 10.01 -3.23
CA TYR A 32 -13.19 10.70 -2.34
C TYR A 32 -13.73 12.01 -2.92
N THR A 33 -13.13 12.52 -3.98
CA THR A 33 -13.57 13.74 -4.66
C THR A 33 -14.63 13.43 -5.71
N THR A 34 -15.34 14.46 -6.17
CA THR A 34 -16.33 14.31 -7.24
C THR A 34 -15.66 13.93 -8.57
N GLY A 35 -16.33 13.10 -9.37
CA GLY A 35 -15.80 12.58 -10.64
C GLY A 35 -14.96 11.31 -10.50
N PHE A 36 -14.22 10.96 -11.56
CA PHE A 36 -13.38 9.76 -11.64
C PHE A 36 -11.94 9.98 -11.15
N SER A 37 -11.75 10.91 -10.21
CA SER A 37 -10.43 11.25 -9.68
C SER A 37 -9.94 10.14 -8.73
N PRO A 38 -8.77 9.54 -8.96
CA PRO A 38 -8.19 8.55 -8.06
C PRO A 38 -7.76 9.17 -6.73
N TYR A 39 -7.85 8.38 -5.66
CA TYR A 39 -7.20 8.67 -4.39
C TYR A 39 -5.90 7.87 -4.28
N PHE A 40 -4.82 8.54 -3.89
CA PHE A 40 -3.50 7.93 -3.67
C PHE A 40 -3.07 8.06 -2.22
N SER A 41 -2.47 6.99 -1.69
CA SER A 41 -1.85 7.03 -0.36
C SER A 41 -0.83 5.90 -0.20
N PRO A 42 0.26 6.09 0.55
CA PRO A 42 1.04 4.99 1.08
C PRO A 42 0.20 4.22 2.12
N ILE A 43 0.16 2.89 2.00
CA ILE A 43 -0.47 2.02 3.01
C ILE A 43 0.54 1.05 3.59
N ARG A 44 0.50 0.85 4.91
CA ARG A 44 1.25 -0.21 5.58
C ARG A 44 0.31 -1.37 5.84
N ILE A 45 0.64 -2.53 5.31
CA ILE A 45 -0.17 -3.74 5.52
C ILE A 45 0.06 -4.22 6.94
N GLU A 46 -1.03 -4.36 7.71
CA GLU A 46 -0.98 -4.91 9.07
C GLU A 46 -1.32 -6.40 9.06
N ARG A 47 -2.28 -6.82 8.24
CA ARG A 47 -2.71 -8.21 8.15
C ARG A 47 -3.32 -8.52 6.78
N VAL A 48 -3.07 -9.73 6.30
CA VAL A 48 -3.69 -10.27 5.07
C VAL A 48 -4.16 -11.68 5.35
N VAL A 49 -5.44 -11.94 5.18
CA VAL A 49 -6.03 -13.27 5.39
C VAL A 49 -6.79 -13.70 4.14
N PRO A 50 -6.35 -14.74 3.43
CA PRO A 50 -7.14 -15.33 2.36
C PRO A 50 -8.42 -15.96 2.92
N LYS A 51 -9.59 -15.68 2.32
CA LYS A 51 -10.86 -16.28 2.74
C LYS A 51 -11.01 -17.76 2.37
N LYS A 52 -10.05 -18.34 1.62
CA LYS A 52 -10.04 -19.75 1.17
C LYS A 52 -11.31 -20.19 0.42
N THR A 53 -12.00 -19.27 -0.25
CA THR A 53 -13.22 -19.55 -1.03
C THR A 53 -12.94 -20.02 -2.46
N GLY A 54 -11.67 -20.07 -2.89
CA GLY A 54 -11.28 -20.33 -4.28
C GLY A 54 -11.49 -19.14 -5.23
N ALA A 55 -12.18 -18.07 -4.80
CA ALA A 55 -12.53 -16.92 -5.63
C ALA A 55 -11.56 -15.72 -5.51
N GLY A 56 -10.38 -15.91 -4.90
CA GLY A 56 -9.34 -14.87 -4.81
C GLY A 56 -9.63 -13.74 -3.81
N TRP A 57 -10.46 -13.99 -2.79
CA TRP A 57 -10.79 -13.02 -1.76
C TRP A 57 -9.76 -12.95 -0.63
N LEU A 58 -9.41 -11.73 -0.25
CA LEU A 58 -8.55 -11.39 0.88
C LEU A 58 -9.29 -10.45 1.84
N ASP A 59 -9.16 -10.69 3.14
CA ASP A 59 -9.38 -9.66 4.15
C ASP A 59 -8.05 -8.98 4.45
N ILE A 60 -8.02 -7.66 4.26
CA ILE A 60 -6.82 -6.84 4.38
C ILE A 60 -7.04 -5.82 5.47
N ALA A 61 -6.15 -5.81 6.46
CA ALA A 61 -6.03 -4.73 7.43
C ALA A 61 -4.79 -3.89 7.10
N PHE A 62 -4.94 -2.58 7.06
CA PHE A 62 -3.84 -1.68 6.73
C PHE A 62 -3.97 -0.32 7.40
N TYR A 63 -2.83 0.30 7.66
CA TYR A 63 -2.72 1.70 8.03
C TYR A 63 -2.65 2.58 6.77
N ASN A 64 -3.45 3.63 6.70
CA ASN A 64 -3.50 4.57 5.59
C ASN A 64 -2.87 5.93 5.96
N ALA A 65 -1.71 6.25 5.38
CA ALA A 65 -0.93 7.42 5.79
C ALA A 65 -1.65 8.76 5.59
N PHE A 66 -2.40 8.92 4.50
CA PHE A 66 -3.04 10.20 4.15
C PHE A 66 -4.52 10.28 4.51
N TYR A 67 -5.04 9.30 5.26
CA TYR A 67 -6.39 9.44 5.78
C TYR A 67 -6.40 10.32 7.04
N ALA A 68 -7.55 10.93 7.32
CA ALA A 68 -7.72 11.82 8.46
C ALA A 68 -7.23 11.14 9.76
N GLN A 69 -6.49 11.91 10.56
CA GLN A 69 -5.91 11.45 11.82
C GLN A 69 -6.99 10.82 12.71
N GLY A 70 -6.73 9.60 13.20
CA GLY A 70 -7.66 8.84 14.05
C GLY A 70 -8.60 7.87 13.30
N VAL A 71 -8.59 7.84 11.96
CA VAL A 71 -9.35 6.87 11.14
C VAL A 71 -8.44 6.19 10.12
N GLN A 72 -7.19 5.92 10.51
CA GLN A 72 -6.16 5.42 9.60
C GLN A 72 -6.11 3.89 9.54
N ASP A 73 -6.77 3.20 10.47
CA ASP A 73 -6.84 1.75 10.50
C ASP A 73 -8.05 1.28 9.68
N PHE A 74 -7.76 0.67 8.53
CA PHE A 74 -8.77 0.17 7.61
C PHE A 74 -8.82 -1.35 7.62
N HIS A 75 -10.05 -1.87 7.51
CA HIS A 75 -10.33 -3.28 7.29
C HIS A 75 -11.22 -3.40 6.06
N ILE A 76 -10.74 -4.05 5.01
CA ILE A 76 -11.49 -4.26 3.77
C ILE A 76 -11.53 -5.73 3.40
N SER A 77 -12.57 -6.12 2.68
CA SER A 77 -12.55 -7.35 1.90
C SER A 77 -12.36 -7.01 0.43
N ALA A 78 -11.41 -7.69 -0.20
CA ALA A 78 -10.98 -7.39 -1.56
C ALA A 78 -10.84 -8.67 -2.38
N ARG A 79 -11.39 -8.67 -3.59
CA ARG A 79 -11.21 -9.75 -4.56
C ARG A 79 -10.12 -9.38 -5.55
N ILE A 80 -9.08 -10.20 -5.62
CA ILE A 80 -8.05 -10.03 -6.65
C ILE A 80 -8.67 -10.30 -8.02
N LEU A 81 -8.56 -9.33 -8.91
CA LEU A 81 -8.97 -9.40 -10.31
C LEU A 81 -7.78 -9.69 -11.22
N ILE A 82 -6.66 -9.01 -10.97
CA ILE A 82 -5.42 -9.10 -11.74
C ILE A 82 -4.26 -9.14 -10.75
N ARG A 83 -3.28 -10.01 -11.04
CA ARG A 83 -1.98 -10.04 -10.38
C ARG A 83 -0.91 -9.74 -11.42
N GLY A 84 -0.33 -8.56 -11.33
CA GLY A 84 0.86 -8.20 -12.09
C GLY A 84 2.14 -8.60 -11.33
N GLU A 85 3.27 -8.31 -11.94
CA GLU A 85 4.60 -8.58 -11.36
C GLU A 85 4.87 -7.76 -10.10
N ASN A 86 4.35 -6.53 -10.04
CA ASN A 86 4.57 -5.59 -8.95
C ASN A 86 3.28 -4.92 -8.45
N TYR A 87 2.11 -5.43 -8.82
CA TYR A 87 0.82 -4.89 -8.37
C TYR A 87 -0.31 -5.92 -8.33
N LEU A 88 -1.35 -5.58 -7.57
CA LEU A 88 -2.67 -6.24 -7.58
C LEU A 88 -3.72 -5.23 -8.03
N VAL A 89 -4.68 -5.67 -8.85
CA VAL A 89 -5.95 -4.96 -9.06
C VAL A 89 -7.02 -5.71 -8.30
N CYS A 90 -7.73 -5.00 -7.44
CA CYS A 90 -8.69 -5.56 -6.51
C CYS A 90 -10.04 -4.88 -6.63
N ALA A 91 -11.12 -5.66 -6.73
CA ALA A 91 -12.46 -5.16 -6.43
C ALA A 91 -12.62 -5.10 -4.91
N ILE A 92 -13.04 -3.97 -4.37
CA ILE A 92 -13.28 -3.77 -2.94
C ILE A 92 -14.77 -4.00 -2.67
N GLU A 93 -15.07 -4.84 -1.69
CA GLU A 93 -16.42 -5.00 -1.17
C GLU A 93 -16.81 -3.76 -0.36
N GLY A 94 -17.90 -3.09 -0.77
CA GLY A 94 -18.40 -1.89 -0.11
C GLY A 94 -19.77 -2.11 0.51
N ALA A 95 -19.97 -1.67 1.75
CA ALA A 95 -21.26 -1.67 2.43
C ALA A 95 -22.29 -0.70 1.78
N ASN A 96 -21.82 0.30 1.01
CA ASN A 96 -22.62 1.45 0.58
C ASN A 96 -22.81 1.54 -0.95
N SER A 97 -22.98 0.41 -1.64
CA SER A 97 -23.36 0.28 -3.07
C SER A 97 -22.40 0.81 -4.15
N THR A 98 -21.45 1.69 -3.83
CA THR A 98 -20.39 2.08 -4.78
C THR A 98 -19.31 1.00 -4.84
N GLN A 99 -19.28 0.23 -5.93
CA GLN A 99 -18.17 -0.68 -6.21
C GLN A 99 -16.90 0.15 -6.41
N ARG A 100 -15.92 -0.05 -5.52
CA ARG A 100 -14.60 0.56 -5.63
C ARG A 100 -13.61 -0.47 -6.14
N THR A 101 -12.62 -0.01 -6.87
CA THR A 101 -11.46 -0.79 -7.28
C THR A 101 -10.23 -0.16 -6.66
N ALA A 102 -9.27 -0.98 -6.25
CA ALA A 102 -7.95 -0.50 -5.88
C ALA A 102 -6.85 -1.17 -6.69
N VAL A 103 -5.78 -0.42 -6.91
CA VAL A 103 -4.48 -0.94 -7.31
C VAL A 103 -3.57 -0.87 -6.08
N ILE A 104 -3.02 -2.02 -5.69
CA ILE A 104 -2.03 -2.13 -4.62
C ILE A 104 -0.71 -2.48 -5.27
N SER A 105 0.26 -1.57 -5.24
CA SER A 105 1.51 -1.67 -5.99
C SER A 105 2.74 -1.67 -5.08
N SER A 106 3.86 -2.15 -5.60
CA SER A 106 5.17 -1.94 -4.97
C SER A 106 5.41 -0.44 -4.79
N LEU A 107 5.79 -0.03 -3.58
CA LEU A 107 6.10 1.35 -3.31
C LEU A 107 7.57 1.66 -3.63
N SER A 108 7.79 2.77 -4.33
CA SER A 108 9.12 3.33 -4.62
C SER A 108 9.12 4.84 -4.32
N MET A 109 10.30 5.45 -4.30
CA MET A 109 10.41 6.91 -4.21
C MET A 109 9.76 7.62 -5.40
N ASP A 110 9.88 7.07 -6.61
CA ASP A 110 9.24 7.66 -7.79
C ASP A 110 7.72 7.63 -7.67
N TRP A 111 7.15 6.54 -7.16
CA TRP A 111 5.72 6.48 -6.87
C TRP A 111 5.28 7.59 -5.91
N LEU A 112 6.05 7.84 -4.85
CA LEU A 112 5.76 8.92 -3.90
C LEU A 112 5.88 10.31 -4.53
N ARG A 113 6.87 10.52 -5.42
CA ARG A 113 7.03 11.80 -6.13
C ARG A 113 5.86 12.08 -7.06
N ASP A 114 5.41 11.05 -7.78
CA ASP A 114 4.36 11.16 -8.78
C ASP A 114 2.96 11.32 -8.17
N HIS A 115 2.73 10.72 -7.00
CA HIS A 115 1.39 10.62 -6.42
C HIS A 115 1.22 11.27 -5.04
N CYS A 116 2.30 11.60 -4.36
CA CYS A 116 2.32 12.00 -2.95
C CYS A 116 3.26 13.18 -2.66
N ARG A 117 3.42 14.08 -3.64
CA ARG A 117 4.36 15.21 -3.58
C ARG A 117 4.22 16.06 -2.32
N GLU A 118 2.99 16.42 -1.93
CA GLU A 118 2.73 17.26 -0.76
C GLU A 118 3.21 16.65 0.56
N PHE A 119 3.27 15.31 0.64
CA PHE A 119 3.82 14.61 1.80
C PHE A 119 5.34 14.67 1.80
N LEU A 120 5.98 14.49 0.64
CA LEU A 120 7.43 14.60 0.52
C LEU A 120 7.93 16.02 0.84
N GLU A 121 7.17 17.06 0.48
CA GLU A 121 7.53 18.45 0.80
C GLU A 121 7.57 18.74 2.32
N LYS A 122 6.85 17.95 3.13
CA LYS A 122 6.84 18.06 4.59
C LYS A 122 7.98 17.29 5.25
N ILE A 123 8.66 16.41 4.52
CA ILE A 123 9.77 15.60 5.01
C ILE A 123 11.06 16.22 4.46
N SER A 124 12.05 16.52 5.31
CA SER A 124 13.25 17.21 4.87
C SER A 124 13.99 16.43 3.76
N HIS A 125 14.23 17.08 2.61
CA HIS A 125 14.77 16.50 1.37
C HIS A 125 16.07 15.69 1.47
N ARG A 126 16.82 15.80 2.58
CA ARG A 126 18.24 15.46 2.65
C ARG A 126 18.55 13.96 2.73
N GLU A 127 17.54 13.09 2.86
CA GLU A 127 17.74 11.64 3.15
C GLU A 127 17.11 10.71 2.10
N MET A 128 16.63 11.21 0.95
CA MET A 128 15.59 10.54 0.16
C MET A 128 16.02 9.92 -1.19
N GLU A 129 17.26 10.06 -1.64
CA GLU A 129 17.70 9.51 -2.94
C GLU A 129 18.29 8.10 -2.82
N GLY A 130 17.86 7.18 -3.70
CA GLY A 130 18.47 5.85 -3.85
C GLY A 130 17.97 4.76 -2.91
N LEU A 131 16.91 5.01 -2.14
CA LEU A 131 16.37 4.05 -1.19
C LEU A 131 15.80 2.79 -1.89
N ALA A 132 16.40 1.64 -1.62
CA ALA A 132 15.85 0.32 -1.88
C ALA A 132 14.56 0.09 -1.07
N LYS A 133 13.77 -0.93 -1.41
CA LYS A 133 12.46 -1.16 -0.77
C LYS A 133 12.53 -1.38 0.75
N SER A 134 13.55 -2.06 1.26
CA SER A 134 13.78 -2.20 2.70
C SER A 134 14.06 -0.85 3.38
N GLU A 135 14.68 0.06 2.64
CA GLU A 135 14.97 1.41 3.08
C GLU A 135 13.73 2.31 2.98
N MET A 136 12.82 2.04 2.03
CA MET A 136 11.49 2.66 1.97
C MET A 136 10.62 2.30 3.17
N ASP A 137 10.59 1.01 3.54
CA ASP A 137 9.84 0.56 4.71
C ASP A 137 10.36 1.25 5.99
N TYR A 138 11.68 1.36 6.14
CA TYR A 138 12.33 2.08 7.23
C TYR A 138 11.97 3.59 7.22
N PHE A 139 12.18 4.25 6.07
CA PHE A 139 11.95 5.67 5.89
C PHE A 139 10.53 6.08 6.25
N LEU A 140 9.52 5.37 5.73
CA LEU A 140 8.11 5.70 6.00
C LEU A 140 7.73 5.43 7.46
N ASN A 141 8.25 4.37 8.07
CA ASN A 141 8.03 4.13 9.50
C ASN A 141 8.60 5.28 10.35
N MET A 142 9.82 5.75 10.06
CA MET A 142 10.43 6.87 10.77
C MET A 142 9.68 8.18 10.51
N ALA A 143 9.35 8.49 9.26
CA ALA A 143 8.68 9.72 8.89
C ALA A 143 7.25 9.83 9.48
N ILE A 144 6.52 8.73 9.56
CA ILE A 144 5.12 8.72 9.98
C ILE A 144 4.96 8.43 11.47
N PHE A 145 5.74 7.49 12.02
CA PHE A 145 5.59 7.05 13.40
C PHE A 145 6.71 7.55 14.33
N GLY A 146 7.75 8.18 13.81
CA GLY A 146 8.94 8.58 14.59
C GLY A 146 9.73 7.39 15.16
N SER A 147 9.38 6.16 14.78
CA SER A 147 9.94 4.92 15.32
C SER A 147 9.67 3.74 14.39
N LEU A 148 10.42 2.65 14.56
CA LEU A 148 10.12 1.39 13.92
C LEU A 148 8.91 0.73 14.60
N ARG A 149 7.78 0.65 13.89
CA ARG A 149 6.66 -0.18 14.35
C ARG A 149 6.99 -1.66 14.11
N PRO A 150 6.91 -2.53 15.13
CA PRO A 150 7.03 -3.95 14.92
C PRO A 150 5.92 -4.43 13.97
N THR A 151 6.22 -5.44 13.17
CA THR A 151 5.18 -6.21 12.48
C THR A 151 4.32 -6.85 13.57
N GLN A 152 3.02 -6.58 13.59
CA GLN A 152 2.15 -7.34 14.48
C GLN A 152 2.24 -8.80 14.04
N ALA A 153 2.83 -9.64 14.89
CA ALA A 153 2.84 -11.07 14.66
C ALA A 153 1.38 -11.53 14.58
N SER A 154 1.03 -12.21 13.50
CA SER A 154 -0.25 -12.91 13.39
C SER A 154 -0.34 -13.92 14.54
N ALA A 155 -1.22 -13.64 15.50
CA ALA A 155 -1.71 -14.63 16.46
C ALA A 155 -2.61 -15.65 15.74
#